data_AF-A0A9D9VNR5-F1
#
_entry.id   AF-A0A9D9VNR5-F1
#
_cell.length_a   1.000
_cell.length_b   1.000
_cell.length_c   1.000
_cell.angle_alpha   90.00
_cell.angle_beta   90.00
_cell.angle_gamma   90.00
#
_symmetry.space_group_name_H-M   'P 1'
#
loop_
_entity.id
_entity.type
_entity.pdbx_description
1 polymer ?
#
loop_
_entity_poly.entity_id
_entity_poly.type
_entity_poly.pdbx_seq_one_letter_code
_entity_poly.pdbx_strand_id
1 'polypeptide(L)'
;MKFKFGAPRERSSGSESDEPRDPSKRRTLKQLGALVLVSSVAGSSRESIPQPLGTFAERFQAGEQLKLRGITDFQRQAYKPEISEALAQGINPDLNYPESLGELASRLKDAAIHFLGKDAGITATANPKNMDAWRMYLGLPQLHDTFGISEFKPEKSTEDIYYYQIKGFKDGVVDEDRRYFKKPESVTIQRAVERAALEDDMRARDVGGMYNEDRQNGIMGGYTLTLGKDAGGNYLAYYDKWKLDGTPEGKEGIVGQAFEIYDRIYYNPETFEVVEPKAVSPKVPA
;
A
#
# COMPACT_ATOMS: atom_id res chain seq x y z
N MET A 1 -49.00 -44.52 -33.01
CA MET A 1 -49.54 -43.19 -32.65
C MET A 1 -48.34 -42.30 -32.34
N LYS A 2 -47.83 -41.45 -33.24
CA LYS A 2 -48.27 -40.10 -33.67
C LYS A 2 -48.23 -39.02 -32.55
N PHE A 3 -47.33 -38.03 -32.80
CA PHE A 3 -47.25 -36.63 -32.31
C PHE A 3 -46.60 -36.38 -30.93
N LYS A 4 -45.86 -35.29 -30.65
CA LYS A 4 -45.45 -34.09 -31.43
C LYS A 4 -44.27 -33.36 -30.74
N PHE A 5 -43.59 -32.54 -31.53
CA PHE A 5 -42.52 -31.59 -31.24
C PHE A 5 -42.86 -30.48 -30.22
N GLY A 6 -41.82 -29.94 -29.58
CA GLY A 6 -41.72 -28.56 -29.06
C GLY A 6 -40.30 -28.32 -28.54
N ALA A 7 -39.63 -27.18 -28.66
CA ALA A 7 -39.80 -25.91 -29.39
C ALA A 7 -38.37 -25.27 -29.46
N PRO A 8 -38.09 -24.31 -30.36
CA PRO A 8 -36.75 -23.74 -30.50
C PRO A 8 -36.45 -22.66 -29.44
N ARG A 9 -35.20 -22.63 -28.95
CA ARG A 9 -34.68 -21.55 -28.08
C ARG A 9 -34.42 -20.28 -28.91
N GLU A 10 -35.08 -19.19 -28.54
CA GLU A 10 -34.81 -17.85 -29.05
C GLU A 10 -33.42 -17.37 -28.59
N ARG A 11 -32.59 -16.96 -29.56
CA ARG A 11 -31.37 -16.18 -29.30
C ARG A 11 -31.76 -14.71 -29.26
N SER A 12 -31.72 -14.12 -28.08
CA SER A 12 -31.79 -12.67 -27.88
C SER A 12 -30.51 -12.02 -28.41
N SER A 13 -30.60 -11.40 -29.59
CA SER A 13 -29.60 -10.47 -30.12
C SER A 13 -29.76 -9.11 -29.43
N GLY A 14 -28.95 -8.87 -28.40
CA GLY A 14 -28.78 -7.54 -27.83
C GLY A 14 -27.94 -6.69 -28.76
N SER A 15 -28.53 -5.62 -29.29
CA SER A 15 -27.84 -4.61 -30.10
C SER A 15 -26.96 -3.75 -29.21
N GLU A 16 -25.64 -3.94 -29.28
CA GLU A 16 -24.67 -2.94 -28.84
C GLU A 16 -24.87 -1.69 -29.69
N SER A 17 -25.28 -0.59 -29.04
CA SER A 17 -25.27 0.73 -29.63
C SER A 17 -23.84 1.25 -29.56
N ASP A 18 -23.14 1.19 -30.70
CA ASP A 18 -21.86 1.87 -30.89
C ASP A 18 -22.09 3.39 -30.81
N GLU A 19 -21.85 3.97 -29.63
CA GLU A 19 -21.73 5.42 -29.49
C GLU A 19 -20.61 5.94 -30.42
N PRO A 20 -20.85 6.99 -31.21
CA PRO A 20 -19.85 7.57 -32.09
C PRO A 20 -18.68 8.12 -31.26
N ARG A 21 -17.51 7.50 -31.42
CA ARG A 21 -16.26 7.87 -30.75
C ARG A 21 -15.86 9.30 -31.15
N ASP A 22 -15.94 10.23 -30.21
CA ASP A 22 -15.52 11.63 -30.40
C ASP A 22 -14.00 11.72 -30.66
N PRO A 23 -13.56 12.11 -31.88
CA PRO A 23 -12.15 12.17 -32.24
C PRO A 23 -11.40 13.34 -31.58
N SER A 24 -12.10 14.33 -31.02
CA SER A 24 -11.48 15.49 -30.38
C SER A 24 -10.72 15.12 -29.09
N LYS A 25 -11.25 14.18 -28.30
CA LYS A 25 -10.62 13.67 -27.06
C LYS A 25 -9.32 12.91 -27.29
N ARG A 26 -9.10 12.35 -28.49
CA ARG A 26 -7.86 11.61 -28.83
C ARG A 26 -6.68 12.52 -29.18
N ARG A 27 -6.93 13.76 -29.62
CA ARG A 27 -5.86 14.70 -30.02
C ARG A 27 -5.22 15.40 -28.83
N THR A 28 -6.00 15.75 -27.81
CA THR A 28 -5.51 16.38 -26.57
C THR A 28 -4.59 15.46 -25.76
N LEU A 29 -4.90 14.17 -25.68
CA LEU A 29 -4.13 13.21 -24.88
C LEU A 29 -2.77 12.80 -25.49
N LYS A 30 -2.67 12.70 -26.82
CA LYS A 30 -1.36 12.48 -27.50
C LYS A 30 -0.41 13.65 -27.32
N GLN A 31 -0.94 14.87 -27.20
CA GLN A 31 -0.15 16.04 -26.86
C GLN A 31 0.21 16.07 -25.37
N LEU A 32 -0.71 15.71 -24.46
CA LEU A 32 -0.44 15.58 -23.02
C LEU A 32 0.69 14.59 -22.70
N GLY A 33 0.68 13.38 -23.29
CA GLY A 33 1.69 12.35 -22.98
C GLY A 33 3.14 12.75 -23.36
N ALA A 34 3.32 13.55 -24.41
CA ALA A 34 4.63 14.05 -24.81
C ALA A 34 5.01 15.37 -24.10
N LEU A 35 4.03 16.18 -23.70
CA LEU A 35 4.28 17.48 -23.07
C LEU A 35 4.50 17.37 -21.55
N VAL A 36 3.81 16.46 -20.86
CA VAL A 36 3.88 16.27 -19.40
C VAL A 36 5.26 15.80 -18.93
N LEU A 37 5.96 14.97 -19.71
CA LEU A 37 7.33 14.54 -19.43
C LEU A 37 8.37 15.64 -19.69
N VAL A 38 8.09 16.60 -20.58
CA VAL A 38 9.04 17.67 -20.95
C VAL A 38 8.86 18.92 -20.08
N SER A 39 7.64 19.24 -19.66
CA SER A 39 7.38 20.42 -18.81
C SER A 39 7.61 20.20 -17.31
N SER A 40 7.54 18.96 -16.82
CA SER A 40 7.83 18.66 -15.41
C SER A 40 9.33 18.65 -15.10
N VAL A 41 10.17 18.28 -16.07
CA VAL A 41 11.64 18.22 -15.91
C VAL A 41 12.30 19.61 -16.05
N ALA A 42 11.67 20.56 -16.75
CA ALA A 42 12.30 21.84 -17.09
C ALA A 42 12.01 23.02 -16.12
N GLY A 43 11.19 22.84 -15.06
CA GLY A 43 10.56 23.98 -14.39
C GLY A 43 10.49 24.03 -12.86
N SER A 44 10.87 23.01 -12.09
CA SER A 44 10.64 23.05 -10.64
C SER A 44 11.77 22.49 -9.78
N SER A 45 12.93 23.16 -9.81
CA SER A 45 13.84 23.18 -8.66
C SER A 45 13.39 24.23 -7.62
N ARG A 46 12.08 24.35 -7.39
CA ARG A 46 11.59 25.03 -6.18
C ARG A 46 11.64 23.97 -5.09
N GLU A 47 12.51 24.16 -4.10
CA GLU A 47 12.43 23.44 -2.83
C GLU A 47 10.97 23.43 -2.40
N SER A 48 10.34 22.25 -2.47
CA SER A 48 9.00 22.08 -1.95
C SER A 48 9.10 22.37 -0.47
N ILE A 49 8.40 23.41 -0.01
CA ILE A 49 8.22 23.64 1.42
C ILE A 49 7.67 22.31 1.96
N PRO A 50 8.36 21.64 2.89
CA PRO A 50 7.90 20.37 3.41
C PRO A 50 6.50 20.60 3.97
N GLN A 51 5.51 20.03 3.29
CA GLN A 51 4.14 20.06 3.78
C GLN A 51 4.15 19.34 5.12
N PRO A 52 3.53 19.91 6.17
CA PRO A 52 3.49 19.26 7.45
C PRO A 52 2.84 17.88 7.28
N LEU A 53 3.59 16.84 7.61
CA LEU A 53 3.06 15.50 7.81
C LEU A 53 1.95 15.62 8.88
N GLY A 54 0.81 14.95 8.66
CA GLY A 54 -0.30 15.01 9.63
C GLY A 54 0.15 14.49 11.00
N THR A 55 -0.23 15.17 12.07
CA THR A 55 0.27 14.93 13.43
C THR A 55 -0.32 13.68 14.07
N PHE A 56 0.36 13.11 15.07
CA PHE A 56 -0.17 11.92 15.78
C PHE A 56 -1.51 12.21 16.49
N ALA A 57 -1.75 13.46 16.88
CA ALA A 57 -3.02 13.89 17.46
C ALA A 57 -4.18 13.82 16.46
N GLU A 58 -3.91 14.02 15.16
CA GLU A 58 -4.91 14.00 14.08
C GLU A 58 -5.30 12.58 13.64
N ARG A 59 -4.67 11.54 14.20
CA ARG A 59 -4.88 10.14 13.78
C ARG A 59 -6.34 9.69 13.76
N PHE A 60 -7.18 10.18 14.68
CA PHE A 60 -8.61 9.83 14.70
C PHE A 60 -9.35 10.43 13.51
N GLN A 61 -9.05 11.68 13.17
CA GLN A 61 -9.60 12.33 11.98
C GLN A 61 -9.09 11.64 10.72
N ALA A 62 -7.79 11.32 10.65
CA ALA A 62 -7.22 10.56 9.55
C ALA A 62 -7.89 9.18 9.40
N GLY A 63 -8.20 8.51 10.51
CA GLY A 63 -8.91 7.23 10.53
C GLY A 63 -10.31 7.32 9.91
N GLU A 64 -11.08 8.34 10.29
CA GLU A 64 -12.41 8.59 9.71
C GLU A 64 -12.32 8.96 8.22
N GLN A 65 -11.33 9.76 7.81
CA GLN A 65 -11.09 10.08 6.40
C GLN A 65 -10.77 8.82 5.58
N LEU A 66 -9.87 7.99 6.09
CA LEU A 66 -9.46 6.76 5.42
C LEU A 66 -10.64 5.79 5.27
N LYS A 67 -11.49 5.67 6.30
CA LYS A 67 -12.71 4.87 6.29
C LYS A 67 -13.77 5.39 5.31
N LEU A 68 -14.00 6.71 5.27
CA LEU A 68 -15.06 7.30 4.45
C LEU A 68 -14.66 7.48 2.98
N ARG A 69 -13.39 7.79 2.72
CA ARG A 69 -12.89 8.21 1.40
C ARG A 69 -11.84 7.28 0.81
N GLY A 70 -11.40 6.26 1.55
CA GLY A 70 -10.28 5.40 1.16
C GLY A 70 -8.92 6.12 1.15
N ILE A 71 -8.84 7.38 1.61
CA ILE A 71 -7.61 8.16 1.65
C ILE A 71 -7.69 9.28 2.69
N THR A 72 -6.57 9.61 3.31
CA THR A 72 -6.40 10.77 4.19
C THR A 72 -6.12 12.06 3.41
N ASP A 73 -6.36 13.21 4.00
CA ASP A 73 -6.03 14.50 3.37
C ASP A 73 -4.51 14.67 3.13
N PHE A 74 -3.66 14.10 3.99
CA PHE A 74 -2.21 14.03 3.80
C PHE A 74 -1.84 13.40 2.45
N GLN A 75 -2.19 12.12 2.23
CA GLN A 75 -1.89 11.43 0.97
C GLN A 75 -2.57 12.04 -0.25
N ARG A 76 -3.74 12.67 -0.09
CA ARG A 76 -4.41 13.33 -1.21
C ARG A 76 -3.57 14.47 -1.80
N GLN A 77 -2.62 15.05 -1.07
CA GLN A 77 -1.72 16.09 -1.58
C GLN A 77 -0.82 15.59 -2.73
N ALA A 78 -0.52 14.30 -2.74
CA ALA A 78 0.26 13.64 -3.79
C ALA A 78 -0.48 13.54 -5.13
N TYR A 79 -1.81 13.67 -5.10
CA TYR A 79 -2.66 13.42 -6.26
C TYR A 79 -2.38 14.40 -7.40
N LYS A 80 -2.11 13.84 -8.58
CA LYS A 80 -1.98 14.57 -9.83
C LYS A 80 -3.07 14.07 -10.78
N PRO A 81 -4.13 14.86 -11.04
CA PRO A 81 -5.22 14.44 -11.91
C PRO A 81 -4.72 13.89 -13.24
N GLU A 82 -5.34 12.80 -13.70
CA GLU A 82 -5.03 12.04 -14.92
C GLU A 82 -3.71 11.25 -14.85
N ILE A 83 -2.66 11.84 -14.28
CA ILE A 83 -1.35 11.20 -14.13
C ILE A 83 -1.41 10.07 -13.11
N SER A 84 -1.96 10.33 -11.92
CA SER A 84 -2.11 9.33 -10.86
C SER A 84 -2.97 8.16 -11.34
N GLU A 85 -4.08 8.42 -12.04
CA GLU A 85 -4.94 7.36 -12.58
C GLU A 85 -4.24 6.54 -13.66
N ALA A 86 -3.54 7.19 -14.59
CA ALA A 86 -2.80 6.50 -15.64
C ALA A 86 -1.71 5.61 -15.05
N LEU A 87 -0.97 6.10 -14.05
CA LEU A 87 0.04 5.32 -13.33
C LEU A 87 -0.57 4.15 -12.55
N ALA A 88 -1.67 4.37 -11.85
CA ALA A 88 -2.36 3.32 -11.11
C ALA A 88 -2.92 2.21 -12.01
N GLN A 89 -3.29 2.53 -13.25
CA GLN A 89 -3.76 1.56 -14.25
C GLN A 89 -2.64 0.96 -15.09
N GLY A 90 -1.50 1.65 -15.16
CA GLY A 90 -0.39 1.33 -16.04
C GLY A 90 0.70 0.48 -15.42
N ILE A 91 0.86 0.59 -14.11
CA ILE A 91 1.95 -0.05 -13.38
C ILE A 91 1.36 -1.16 -12.51
N ASN A 92 1.87 -2.36 -12.68
CA ASN A 92 1.62 -3.47 -11.76
C ASN A 92 2.72 -3.44 -10.68
N PRO A 93 2.39 -3.14 -9.40
CA PRO A 93 3.37 -3.02 -8.34
C PRO A 93 4.05 -4.36 -7.96
N ASP A 94 3.54 -5.51 -8.43
CA ASP A 94 4.10 -6.83 -8.10
C ASP A 94 5.22 -7.27 -9.05
N LEU A 95 5.25 -6.75 -10.27
CA LEU A 95 6.14 -7.21 -11.34
C LEU A 95 7.45 -6.40 -11.45
N ASN A 96 7.81 -5.66 -10.40
CA ASN A 96 8.84 -4.62 -10.29
C ASN A 96 8.36 -3.22 -10.68
N TYR A 97 8.78 -2.26 -9.85
CA TYR A 97 8.75 -0.83 -10.16
C TYR A 97 9.79 -0.50 -11.24
N PRO A 98 9.58 0.58 -12.03
CA PRO A 98 10.58 1.00 -12.99
C PRO A 98 11.90 1.38 -12.30
N GLU A 99 13.01 0.85 -12.80
CA GLU A 99 14.34 1.10 -12.24
C GLU A 99 14.98 2.39 -12.79
N SER A 100 14.39 2.97 -13.84
CA SER A 100 14.89 4.18 -14.50
C SER A 100 13.79 5.06 -15.07
N LEU A 101 14.09 6.36 -15.26
CA LEU A 101 13.16 7.32 -15.87
C LEU A 101 12.72 6.90 -17.28
N GLY A 102 13.62 6.27 -18.05
CA GLY A 102 13.30 5.75 -19.37
C GLY A 102 12.30 4.60 -19.32
N GLU A 103 12.44 3.71 -18.34
CA GLU A 103 11.49 2.62 -18.12
C GLU A 103 10.13 3.15 -17.64
N LEU A 104 10.12 4.09 -16.70
CA LEU A 104 8.89 4.76 -16.27
C LEU A 104 8.18 5.43 -17.45
N ALA A 105 8.91 6.17 -18.30
CA ALA A 105 8.33 6.80 -19.48
C ALA A 105 7.75 5.77 -20.47
N SER A 106 8.42 4.62 -20.65
CA SER A 106 7.89 3.53 -21.48
C SER A 106 6.60 2.96 -20.88
N ARG A 107 6.60 2.66 -19.57
CA ARG A 107 5.42 2.13 -18.86
C ARG A 107 4.26 3.11 -18.88
N LEU A 108 4.52 4.41 -18.71
CA LEU A 108 3.52 5.48 -18.85
C LEU A 108 2.94 5.55 -20.26
N LYS A 109 3.77 5.39 -21.28
CA LYS A 109 3.30 5.36 -22.67
C LYS A 109 2.42 4.14 -22.92
N ASP A 110 2.81 2.97 -22.45
CA ASP A 110 2.05 1.74 -22.58
C ASP A 110 0.73 1.84 -21.80
N ALA A 111 0.78 2.36 -20.57
CA ALA A 111 -0.37 2.69 -19.75
C ALA A 111 -1.35 3.62 -20.45
N ALA A 112 -0.86 4.70 -21.06
CA ALA A 112 -1.67 5.64 -21.81
C ALA A 112 -2.34 4.97 -23.03
N ILE A 113 -1.62 4.07 -23.71
CA ILE A 113 -2.19 3.29 -24.83
C ILE A 113 -3.31 2.37 -24.33
N HIS A 114 -3.10 1.67 -23.22
CA HIS A 114 -4.09 0.77 -22.62
C HIS A 114 -5.31 1.51 -22.05
N PHE A 115 -5.08 2.61 -21.34
CA PHE A 115 -6.11 3.51 -20.83
C PHE A 115 -7.03 4.00 -21.96
N LEU A 116 -6.43 4.39 -23.10
CA LEU A 116 -7.18 4.80 -24.28
C LEU A 116 -7.80 3.62 -25.06
N GLY A 117 -7.23 2.43 -24.92
CA GLY A 117 -7.67 1.19 -25.55
C GLY A 117 -8.83 0.49 -24.84
N LYS A 118 -9.15 0.86 -23.59
CA LYS A 118 -10.08 0.17 -22.68
C LYS A 118 -9.64 -1.26 -22.30
N ASP A 119 -8.38 -1.62 -22.51
CA ASP A 119 -7.87 -2.93 -22.09
C ASP A 119 -7.36 -2.84 -20.65
N ALA A 120 -8.12 -3.40 -19.70
CA ALA A 120 -7.82 -3.41 -18.25
C ALA A 120 -6.65 -4.35 -17.85
N GLY A 121 -5.74 -4.66 -18.78
CA GLY A 121 -4.97 -5.91 -18.77
C GLY A 121 -3.81 -5.98 -17.78
N ILE A 122 -3.19 -4.86 -17.39
CA ILE A 122 -1.93 -4.90 -16.64
C ILE A 122 -2.15 -5.00 -15.12
N THR A 123 -3.20 -4.36 -14.59
CA THR A 123 -3.49 -4.37 -13.14
C THR A 123 -4.30 -5.57 -12.67
N ALA A 124 -4.93 -6.33 -13.59
CA ALA A 124 -5.80 -7.43 -13.23
C ALA A 124 -5.08 -8.58 -12.48
N THR A 125 -3.76 -8.66 -12.60
CA THR A 125 -2.93 -9.68 -11.95
C THR A 125 -2.24 -9.18 -10.68
N ALA A 126 -2.31 -7.89 -10.36
CA ALA A 126 -1.68 -7.33 -9.17
C ALA A 126 -2.41 -7.78 -7.90
N ASN A 127 -1.65 -8.02 -6.84
CA ASN A 127 -2.15 -8.24 -5.50
C ASN A 127 -2.96 -7.01 -5.09
N PRO A 128 -4.25 -7.18 -4.71
CA PRO A 128 -5.13 -6.09 -4.30
C PRO A 128 -4.54 -5.17 -3.24
N LYS A 129 -3.77 -5.73 -2.30
CA LYS A 129 -3.15 -5.00 -1.20
C LYS A 129 -1.99 -4.11 -1.68
N ASN A 130 -1.19 -4.61 -2.61
CA ASN A 130 -0.08 -3.87 -3.22
C ASN A 130 -0.61 -2.74 -4.09
N MET A 131 -1.71 -3.01 -4.79
CA MET A 131 -2.42 -2.00 -5.55
C MET A 131 -2.96 -0.90 -4.63
N ASP A 132 -3.51 -1.21 -3.46
CA ASP A 132 -3.92 -0.20 -2.49
C ASP A 132 -2.73 0.66 -2.01
N ALA A 133 -1.58 0.04 -1.75
CA ALA A 133 -0.36 0.75 -1.33
C ALA A 133 0.11 1.72 -2.43
N TRP A 134 0.16 1.23 -3.67
CA TRP A 134 0.53 2.02 -4.84
C TRP A 134 -0.43 3.17 -5.09
N ARG A 135 -1.74 2.93 -4.97
CA ARG A 135 -2.77 3.96 -5.13
C ARG A 135 -2.64 5.03 -4.05
N MET A 136 -2.49 4.63 -2.79
CA MET A 136 -2.31 5.58 -1.69
C MET A 136 -1.05 6.42 -1.86
N TYR A 137 0.06 5.80 -2.30
CA TYR A 137 1.28 6.52 -2.66
C TYR A 137 1.00 7.59 -3.73
N LEU A 138 0.21 7.28 -4.76
CA LEU A 138 -0.18 8.23 -5.83
C LEU A 138 -1.27 9.24 -5.44
N GLY A 139 -1.69 9.28 -4.18
CA GLY A 139 -2.76 10.14 -3.70
C GLY A 139 -4.17 9.72 -4.15
N LEU A 140 -4.36 8.46 -4.51
CA LEU A 140 -5.64 7.87 -4.86
C LEU A 140 -6.24 7.06 -3.69
N PRO A 141 -7.58 6.96 -3.60
CA PRO A 141 -8.24 6.07 -2.65
C PRO A 141 -7.82 4.61 -2.81
N GLN A 142 -7.58 3.93 -1.68
CA GLN A 142 -7.53 2.48 -1.61
C GLN A 142 -8.88 1.87 -2.03
N LEU A 143 -8.86 0.65 -2.56
CA LEU A 143 -10.05 -0.03 -3.09
C LEU A 143 -10.50 -1.20 -2.20
N HIS A 144 -9.60 -1.79 -1.41
CA HIS A 144 -9.85 -3.05 -0.70
C HIS A 144 -9.81 -2.91 0.82
N ASP A 145 -9.84 -1.68 1.34
CA ASP A 145 -9.76 -1.40 2.78
C ASP A 145 -8.56 -2.11 3.44
N THR A 146 -7.41 -2.09 2.75
CA THR A 146 -6.16 -2.70 3.17
C THR A 146 -5.53 -1.98 4.38
N PHE A 147 -5.63 -0.66 4.42
CA PHE A 147 -4.95 0.18 5.41
C PHE A 147 -5.91 0.76 6.44
N GLY A 148 -5.44 0.85 7.67
CA GLY A 148 -6.00 1.65 8.76
C GLY A 148 -5.02 2.73 9.23
N ILE A 149 -5.41 3.48 10.25
CA ILE A 149 -4.50 4.34 11.00
C ILE A 149 -4.14 3.62 12.30
N SER A 150 -2.86 3.57 12.62
CA SER A 150 -2.36 2.94 13.84
C SER A 150 -2.76 3.75 15.07
N GLU A 151 -3.09 3.02 16.14
CA GLU A 151 -3.29 3.63 17.46
C GLU A 151 -1.97 3.92 18.18
N PHE A 152 -0.84 3.45 17.63
CA PHE A 152 0.47 3.50 18.27
C PHE A 152 1.43 4.40 17.52
N LYS A 153 2.36 4.96 18.29
CA LYS A 153 3.53 5.71 17.80
C LYS A 153 4.79 4.91 18.15
N PRO A 154 5.82 4.83 17.29
CA PRO A 154 7.09 4.22 17.67
C PRO A 154 7.70 4.98 18.86
N GLU A 155 8.09 4.27 19.91
CA GLU A 155 8.59 4.87 21.16
C GLU A 155 9.84 5.74 20.93
N LYS A 156 10.67 5.35 19.96
CA LYS A 156 11.91 6.03 19.59
C LYS A 156 11.74 7.08 18.48
N SER A 157 10.52 7.28 17.97
CA SER A 157 10.29 8.26 16.90
C SER A 157 10.34 9.68 17.46
N THR A 158 11.18 10.53 16.85
CA THR A 158 11.22 11.97 17.11
C THR A 158 10.19 12.74 16.27
N GLU A 159 9.61 12.09 15.27
CA GLU A 159 8.62 12.70 14.38
C GLU A 159 7.26 12.72 15.07
N ASP A 160 6.52 13.82 14.91
CA ASP A 160 5.14 13.91 15.41
C ASP A 160 4.15 13.70 14.28
N ILE A 161 4.04 12.46 13.83
CA ILE A 161 3.16 12.06 12.72
C ILE A 161 2.25 10.91 13.13
N TYR A 162 1.11 10.76 12.45
CA TYR A 162 0.35 9.52 12.53
C TYR A 162 0.92 8.47 11.57
N TYR A 163 0.65 7.20 11.90
CA TYR A 163 1.16 6.04 11.16
C TYR A 163 -0.01 5.24 10.57
N TYR A 164 0.23 4.61 9.43
CA TYR A 164 -0.71 3.65 8.86
C TYR A 164 -0.48 2.27 9.46
N GLN A 165 -1.51 1.43 9.45
CA GLN A 165 -1.40 0.01 9.79
C GLN A 165 -1.96 -0.83 8.66
N ILE A 166 -1.51 -2.08 8.54
CA ILE A 166 -2.09 -3.03 7.59
C ILE A 166 -3.19 -3.82 8.32
N LYS A 167 -4.43 -3.69 7.84
CA LYS A 167 -5.56 -4.41 8.42
C LYS A 167 -5.37 -5.92 8.23
N GLY A 168 -5.51 -6.67 9.32
CA GLY A 168 -5.30 -8.12 9.33
C GLY A 168 -3.83 -8.53 9.18
N PHE A 169 -2.86 -7.62 9.39
CA PHE A 169 -1.43 -7.99 9.35
C PHE A 169 -1.10 -9.11 10.34
N LYS A 170 -1.65 -9.01 11.56
CA LYS A 170 -1.53 -10.06 12.59
C LYS A 170 -1.96 -11.43 12.05
N ASP A 171 -3.06 -11.48 11.31
CA ASP A 171 -3.58 -12.71 10.75
C ASP A 171 -2.65 -13.23 9.66
N GLY A 172 -2.04 -12.33 8.87
CA GLY A 172 -1.03 -12.67 7.86
C GLY A 172 0.24 -13.29 8.44
N VAL A 173 0.76 -12.75 9.55
CA VAL A 173 1.93 -13.32 10.25
C VAL A 173 1.64 -14.74 10.73
N VAL A 174 0.42 -15.02 11.19
CA VAL A 174 0.00 -16.31 11.73
C VAL A 174 -0.39 -17.31 10.62
N ASP A 175 -1.00 -16.82 9.55
CA ASP A 175 -1.63 -17.65 8.53
C ASP A 175 -0.65 -18.39 7.64
N GLU A 176 0.55 -17.85 7.38
CA GLU A 176 1.57 -18.52 6.57
C GLU A 176 1.90 -19.88 7.16
N ASP A 177 2.30 -19.86 8.42
CA ASP A 177 2.78 -21.02 9.12
C ASP A 177 1.64 -22.01 9.39
N ARG A 178 0.42 -21.50 9.56
CA ARG A 178 -0.77 -22.33 9.66
C ARG A 178 -1.10 -23.01 8.32
N ARG A 179 -1.09 -22.29 7.19
CA ARG A 179 -1.47 -22.83 5.88
C ARG A 179 -0.44 -23.82 5.33
N TYR A 180 0.85 -23.47 5.38
CA TYR A 180 1.90 -24.29 4.76
C TYR A 180 2.46 -25.35 5.71
N PHE A 181 2.56 -25.06 7.00
CA PHE A 181 3.23 -25.94 7.96
C PHE A 181 2.28 -26.54 9.01
N LYS A 182 0.98 -26.18 8.99
CA LYS A 182 -0.04 -26.61 9.97
C LYS A 182 0.41 -26.38 11.41
N LYS A 183 1.16 -25.29 11.65
CA LYS A 183 1.66 -24.95 12.98
C LYS A 183 0.60 -24.21 13.80
N PRO A 184 0.59 -24.39 15.13
CA PRO A 184 -0.24 -23.57 16.01
C PRO A 184 0.26 -22.12 16.00
N GLU A 185 -0.64 -21.17 16.27
CA GLU A 185 -0.38 -19.73 16.26
C GLU A 185 0.83 -19.32 17.12
N SER A 186 0.98 -19.92 18.31
CA SER A 186 2.11 -19.67 19.21
C SER A 186 3.47 -19.88 18.56
N VAL A 187 3.61 -20.89 17.70
CA VAL A 187 4.89 -21.18 17.01
C VAL A 187 5.22 -20.09 15.99
N THR A 188 4.21 -19.45 15.38
CA THR A 188 4.38 -18.42 14.35
C THR A 188 4.89 -17.12 14.98
N ILE A 189 4.28 -16.71 16.10
CA ILE A 189 4.68 -15.54 16.88
C ILE A 189 6.05 -15.78 17.51
N GLN A 190 6.30 -16.98 18.05
CA GLN A 190 7.62 -17.33 18.57
C GLN A 190 8.72 -17.12 17.52
N ARG A 191 8.53 -17.59 16.29
CA ARG A 191 9.50 -17.40 15.20
C ARG A 191 9.68 -15.92 14.83
N ALA A 192 8.60 -15.15 14.79
CA ALA A 192 8.68 -13.72 14.52
C ALA A 192 9.45 -12.98 15.63
N VAL A 193 9.26 -13.39 16.89
CA VAL A 193 10.00 -12.87 18.06
C VAL A 193 11.48 -13.24 18.00
N GLU A 194 11.79 -14.51 17.71
CA GLU A 194 13.18 -14.99 17.55
C GLU A 194 13.91 -14.23 16.43
N ARG A 195 13.21 -13.96 15.31
CA ARG A 195 13.75 -13.19 14.20
C ARG A 195 14.00 -11.73 14.57
N ALA A 196 13.05 -11.08 15.23
CA ALA A 196 13.20 -9.71 15.70
C ALA A 196 14.38 -9.57 16.69
N ALA A 197 14.52 -10.53 17.60
CA ALA A 197 15.65 -10.56 18.54
C ALA A 197 17.01 -10.72 17.83
N LEU A 198 17.07 -11.56 16.80
CA LEU A 198 18.28 -11.74 15.99
C LEU A 198 18.62 -10.47 15.21
N GLU A 199 17.63 -9.82 14.61
CA GLU A 199 17.84 -8.54 13.89
C GLU A 199 18.35 -7.44 14.81
N ASP A 200 17.81 -7.34 16.03
CA ASP A 200 18.28 -6.37 17.02
C ASP A 200 19.73 -6.64 17.44
N ASP A 201 20.13 -7.90 17.64
CA ASP A 201 21.53 -8.29 17.93
C ASP A 201 22.47 -7.99 16.75
N MET A 202 22.05 -8.27 15.52
CA MET A 202 22.83 -7.96 14.31
C MET A 202 23.02 -6.46 14.12
N ARG A 203 21.96 -5.66 14.35
CA ARG A 203 22.02 -4.20 14.29
C ARG A 203 22.93 -3.63 15.39
N ALA A 204 22.88 -4.20 16.60
CA ALA A 204 23.76 -3.78 17.71
C ALA A 204 25.25 -4.06 17.42
N ARG A 205 25.55 -5.04 16.56
CA ARG A 205 26.91 -5.41 16.13
C ARG A 205 27.35 -4.77 14.81
N ASP A 206 26.51 -3.92 14.21
CA ASP A 206 26.75 -3.26 12.92
C ASP A 206 27.06 -4.24 11.76
N VAL A 207 26.45 -5.44 11.79
CA VAL A 207 26.70 -6.50 10.78
C VAL A 207 25.67 -6.48 9.64
N GLY A 208 24.92 -5.38 9.53
CA GLY A 208 23.72 -5.30 8.67
C GLY A 208 22.52 -6.02 9.29
N GLY A 209 21.30 -5.64 8.88
CA GLY A 209 20.07 -6.33 9.29
C GLY A 209 19.68 -7.42 8.30
N MET A 210 18.93 -8.43 8.75
CA MET A 210 18.12 -9.23 7.84
C MET A 210 16.93 -8.39 7.38
N TYR A 211 16.65 -8.36 6.08
CA TYR A 211 15.42 -7.77 5.56
C TYR A 211 14.29 -8.78 5.74
N ASN A 212 13.19 -8.38 6.40
CA ASN A 212 11.97 -9.15 6.34
C ASN A 212 11.26 -8.84 5.02
N GLU A 213 11.01 -9.85 4.22
CA GLU A 213 10.18 -9.72 3.03
C GLU A 213 8.72 -10.03 3.38
N ASP A 214 7.80 -9.11 3.14
CA ASP A 214 6.35 -9.36 3.25
C ASP A 214 5.85 -10.07 2.01
N ARG A 215 6.29 -11.30 1.80
CA ARG A 215 5.83 -12.10 0.64
C ARG A 215 4.33 -12.38 0.67
N GLN A 216 3.71 -12.30 1.84
CA GLN A 216 2.35 -12.73 2.12
C GLN A 216 1.31 -11.64 1.87
N ASN A 217 1.46 -10.48 2.54
CA ASN A 217 0.59 -9.37 2.20
C ASN A 217 1.04 -8.76 0.87
N GLY A 218 2.32 -8.95 0.51
CA GLY A 218 2.95 -8.34 -0.65
C GLY A 218 3.24 -6.86 -0.45
N ILE A 219 2.67 -6.27 0.62
CA ILE A 219 2.58 -4.83 0.78
C ILE A 219 3.94 -4.33 1.14
N MET A 220 4.59 -4.87 2.17
CA MET A 220 5.84 -4.30 2.68
C MET A 220 7.05 -5.03 2.09
N GLY A 221 7.62 -4.50 1.00
CA GLY A 221 8.81 -5.05 0.36
C GLY A 221 9.87 -5.52 1.37
N GLY A 222 10.54 -4.58 2.05
CA GLY A 222 11.47 -4.88 3.14
C GLY A 222 11.05 -4.13 4.41
N TYR A 223 10.60 -4.83 5.45
CA TYR A 223 10.18 -4.21 6.71
C TYR A 223 11.05 -4.60 7.90
N THR A 224 10.94 -3.82 8.96
CA THR A 224 11.66 -4.04 10.22
C THR A 224 10.73 -4.64 11.26
N LEU A 225 11.20 -5.68 11.95
CA LEU A 225 10.58 -6.16 13.18
C LEU A 225 11.39 -5.70 14.39
N THR A 226 10.71 -5.31 15.46
CA THR A 226 11.34 -4.95 16.74
C THR A 226 10.55 -5.49 17.92
N LEU A 227 11.26 -5.85 18.99
CA LEU A 227 10.63 -6.22 20.25
C LEU A 227 10.50 -5.00 21.15
N GLY A 228 9.41 -4.95 21.90
CA GLY A 228 9.21 -3.91 22.90
C GLY A 228 8.32 -4.36 24.05
N LYS A 229 8.24 -3.50 25.06
CA LYS A 229 7.43 -3.73 26.25
C LYS A 229 6.92 -2.40 26.78
N ASP A 230 5.62 -2.33 27.01
CA ASP A 230 4.98 -1.17 27.64
C ASP A 230 3.95 -1.62 28.68
N ALA A 231 3.08 -0.70 29.11
CA ALA A 231 2.01 -0.98 30.06
C ALA A 231 0.98 -2.00 29.54
N GLY A 232 0.84 -2.12 28.22
CA GLY A 232 -0.02 -3.09 27.55
C GLY A 232 0.54 -4.52 27.56
N GLY A 233 1.87 -4.68 27.67
CA GLY A 233 2.54 -5.98 27.70
C GLY A 233 3.80 -6.03 26.83
N ASN A 234 4.26 -7.24 26.53
CA ASN A 234 5.30 -7.43 25.51
C ASN A 234 4.64 -7.39 24.12
N TYR A 235 5.31 -6.78 23.16
CA TYR A 235 4.80 -6.67 21.81
C TYR A 235 5.91 -6.87 20.77
N LEU A 236 5.47 -7.33 19.60
CA LEU A 236 6.22 -7.31 18.35
C LEU A 236 5.72 -6.12 17.53
N ALA A 237 6.59 -5.19 17.17
CA ALA A 237 6.24 -4.07 16.30
C ALA A 237 6.80 -4.30 14.89
N TYR A 238 6.00 -3.96 13.89
CA TYR A 238 6.46 -3.91 12.49
C TYR A 238 6.50 -2.47 12.01
N TYR A 239 7.49 -2.16 11.20
CA TYR A 239 7.68 -0.83 10.64
C TYR A 239 8.17 -0.91 9.20
N ASP A 240 7.56 -0.11 8.32
CA ASP A 240 8.01 0.12 6.97
C ASP A 240 7.81 1.60 6.59
N LYS A 241 8.77 2.13 5.84
CA LYS A 241 8.62 3.44 5.19
C LYS A 241 8.42 3.18 3.71
N TRP A 242 7.19 3.37 3.24
CA TRP A 242 6.82 3.14 1.84
C TRP A 242 7.32 4.27 0.94
N LYS A 243 8.64 4.34 0.73
CA LYS A 243 9.31 5.46 0.04
C LYS A 243 9.76 5.19 -1.40
N LEU A 244 9.60 3.95 -1.90
CA LEU A 244 9.99 3.53 -3.26
C LEU A 244 11.39 4.04 -3.68
N ASP A 245 12.32 4.12 -2.72
CA ASP A 245 13.68 4.61 -2.97
C ASP A 245 14.34 3.78 -4.07
N GLY A 246 15.02 4.46 -4.99
CA GLY A 246 15.67 3.78 -6.12
C GLY A 246 14.87 3.83 -7.41
N THR A 247 13.56 4.06 -7.33
CA THR A 247 12.73 4.28 -8.50
C THR A 247 12.68 5.78 -8.84
N PRO A 248 12.37 6.16 -10.09
CA PRO A 248 12.17 7.56 -10.46
C PRO A 248 11.09 8.28 -9.63
N GLU A 249 10.12 7.53 -9.12
CA GLU A 249 9.08 8.02 -8.23
C GLU A 249 9.60 8.29 -6.80
N GLY A 250 10.59 7.55 -6.30
CA GLY A 250 11.13 7.75 -4.94
C GLY A 250 12.34 8.68 -4.83
N LYS A 251 13.26 8.69 -5.81
CA LYS A 251 14.54 9.43 -5.70
C LYS A 251 14.41 10.95 -5.84
N GLU A 252 13.44 11.42 -6.62
CA GLU A 252 13.16 12.84 -6.89
C GLU A 252 11.65 13.13 -7.01
N GLY A 253 10.82 12.16 -6.57
CA GLY A 253 9.43 11.93 -6.95
C GLY A 253 8.64 13.09 -7.54
N ILE A 254 8.54 13.10 -8.87
CA ILE A 254 7.60 13.96 -9.62
C ILE A 254 6.14 13.66 -9.21
N VAL A 255 5.88 12.43 -8.77
CA VAL A 255 4.58 11.89 -8.43
C VAL A 255 4.65 11.05 -7.17
N GLY A 256 3.57 11.09 -6.39
CA GLY A 256 3.40 10.28 -5.20
C GLY A 256 3.99 10.86 -3.92
N GLN A 257 3.69 10.20 -2.81
CA GLN A 257 4.08 10.62 -1.46
C GLN A 257 4.27 9.40 -0.57
N ALA A 258 5.47 9.31 0.00
CA ALA A 258 5.82 8.27 0.95
C ALA A 258 4.97 8.37 2.22
N PHE A 259 4.69 7.23 2.82
CA PHE A 259 3.98 7.14 4.10
C PHE A 259 4.56 6.03 4.95
N GLU A 260 4.37 6.13 6.26
CA GLU A 260 4.94 5.20 7.24
C GLU A 260 3.88 4.25 7.76
N ILE A 261 4.22 2.97 7.73
CA ILE A 261 3.41 1.87 8.25
C ILE A 261 4.04 1.45 9.57
N TYR A 262 3.27 1.48 10.65
CA TYR A 262 3.71 1.06 11.97
C TYR A 262 2.52 0.53 12.76
N ASP A 263 2.70 -0.61 13.43
CA ASP A 263 1.73 -1.10 14.41
C ASP A 263 2.37 -2.14 15.33
N ARG A 264 1.60 -2.65 16.30
CA ARG A 264 2.06 -3.58 17.33
C ARG A 264 1.16 -4.81 17.45
N ILE A 265 1.77 -5.96 17.73
CA ILE A 265 1.10 -7.21 18.06
C ILE A 265 1.52 -7.59 19.49
N TYR A 266 0.58 -7.53 20.44
CA TYR A 266 0.84 -7.93 21.82
C TYR A 266 0.81 -9.45 21.95
N TYR A 267 1.72 -9.99 22.75
CA TYR A 267 1.83 -11.44 22.96
C TYR A 267 2.22 -11.81 24.39
N ASN A 268 1.84 -13.01 24.82
CA ASN A 268 2.32 -13.61 26.06
C ASN A 268 3.73 -14.20 25.83
N PRO A 269 4.78 -13.76 26.55
CA PRO A 269 6.14 -14.25 26.31
C PRO A 269 6.37 -15.72 26.71
N GLU A 270 5.48 -16.31 27.52
CA GLU A 270 5.60 -17.70 27.95
C GLU A 270 4.92 -18.65 26.94
N THR A 271 3.77 -18.25 26.39
CA THR A 271 2.98 -19.10 25.48
C THR A 271 3.09 -18.68 24.02
N PHE A 272 3.60 -17.49 23.73
CA PHE A 272 3.62 -16.82 22.42
C PHE A 272 2.24 -16.65 21.78
N GLU A 273 1.17 -16.75 22.56
CA GLU A 273 -0.18 -16.45 22.09
C GLU A 273 -0.38 -14.94 21.95
N VAL A 274 -1.08 -14.52 20.90
CA VAL A 274 -1.50 -13.14 20.72
C VAL A 274 -2.51 -12.78 21.81
N VAL A 275 -2.31 -11.64 22.46
CA VAL A 275 -3.19 -11.15 23.52
C VAL A 275 -3.65 -9.74 23.21
N GLU A 276 -4.80 -9.36 23.76
CA GLU A 276 -5.22 -7.96 23.73
C GLU A 276 -4.30 -7.11 24.64
N PRO A 277 -4.01 -5.85 24.26
CA PRO A 277 -3.22 -4.97 25.11
C PRO A 277 -3.93 -4.81 26.46
N LYS A 278 -3.17 -4.92 27.56
CA LYS A 278 -3.71 -4.61 28.88
C LYS A 278 -4.18 -3.16 28.88
N ALA A 279 -5.45 -2.94 29.21
CA ALA A 279 -6.01 -1.61 29.31
C ALA A 279 -5.12 -0.75 30.22
N VAL A 280 -4.47 0.24 29.64
CA VAL A 280 -3.68 1.20 30.41
C VAL A 280 -4.70 2.04 31.16
N SER A 281 -4.91 1.71 32.44
CA SER A 281 -5.71 2.57 33.31
C SER A 281 -5.10 3.96 33.23
N PRO A 282 -5.85 5.00 32.82
CA PRO A 282 -5.30 6.33 32.66
C PRO A 282 -4.67 6.72 33.99
N LYS A 283 -3.34 6.93 33.99
CA LYS A 283 -2.65 7.51 35.15
C LYS A 283 -3.30 8.88 35.35
N VAL A 284 -4.11 9.01 36.39
CA VAL A 284 -4.62 10.29 36.83
C VAL A 284 -3.39 11.16 37.11
N PRO A 285 -3.17 12.26 36.39
CA PRO A 285 -2.05 13.14 36.68
C PRO A 285 -2.18 13.62 38.12
N ALA A 286 -1.10 13.44 38.90
CA ALA A 286 -1.02 13.86 40.29
C ALA A 286 -0.89 15.39 40.40
#